data_AF-A0A3D2PAH5-F1
#
_entry.id   AF-A0A3D2PAH5-F1
#
_cell.length_a   1.000
_cell.length_b   1.000
_cell.length_c   1.000
_cell.angle_alpha   90.00
_cell.angle_beta   90.00
_cell.angle_gamma   90.00
#
_symmetry.space_group_name_H-M   'P 1'
#
loop_
_entity.id
_entity.type
_entity.pdbx_description
1 polymer ?
#
loop_
_entity_poly.entity_id
_entity_poly.type
_entity_poly.pdbx_seq_one_letter_code
_entity_poly.pdbx_strand_id
1 'polypeptide(L)'
;MRIKIFWFILFINNIFLLSVEAKMINRLEKIYLTAVGDIALDLRKLIPSIKNAYHCEVEIIPGFREVEIAYNKKRKQYYAPQILQELEKLVPSKEQNTRLVGIVDQDLYDEGLNFIFGEARGNTTIVSLWRFKPCTEIDTQEEEKILLDRTIKTVIHELGHTLGLGHCNNRKCVMFFSNWLGDTDYKEKTFCEKCQKKFR
;
A
#
# COMPACT_ATOMS: atom_id res chain seq x y z
N MET A 1 -55.78 -34.87 15.60
CA MET A 1 -55.50 -33.80 14.61
C MET A 1 -54.10 -33.28 14.86
N ARG A 2 -53.12 -33.73 14.06
CA ARG A 2 -51.71 -33.33 14.14
C ARG A 2 -51.43 -32.22 13.11
N ILE A 3 -50.27 -31.59 13.27
CA ILE A 3 -49.49 -30.77 12.34
C ILE A 3 -49.79 -29.25 12.36
N LYS A 4 -48.90 -28.45 12.98
CA LYS A 4 -47.82 -27.68 12.31
C LYS A 4 -47.13 -26.73 13.31
N ILE A 5 -46.20 -27.27 14.10
CA ILE A 5 -45.05 -26.53 14.64
C ILE A 5 -44.11 -26.36 13.45
N PHE A 6 -44.15 -25.24 12.73
CA PHE A 6 -43.16 -24.92 11.69
C PHE A 6 -43.21 -23.42 11.31
N TRP A 7 -43.04 -22.53 12.29
CA TRP A 7 -42.85 -21.10 12.02
C TRP A 7 -41.76 -20.45 12.88
N PHE A 8 -40.86 -21.24 13.47
CA PHE A 8 -39.76 -20.71 14.29
C PHE A 8 -38.35 -21.06 13.76
N ILE A 9 -38.23 -21.56 12.52
CA ILE A 9 -36.93 -21.99 11.96
C ILE A 9 -36.45 -21.10 10.79
N LEU A 10 -37.19 -20.07 10.39
CA LEU A 10 -36.80 -19.22 9.25
C LEU A 10 -36.18 -17.85 9.61
N PHE A 11 -36.11 -17.47 10.89
CA PHE A 11 -35.49 -16.20 11.29
C PHE A 11 -34.08 -16.32 11.87
N ILE A 12 -33.63 -17.51 12.26
CA ILE A 12 -32.31 -17.70 12.90
C ILE A 12 -31.20 -17.93 11.86
N ASN A 13 -31.53 -18.40 10.65
CA ASN A 13 -30.52 -18.67 9.62
C ASN A 13 -30.02 -17.41 8.89
N ASN A 14 -30.77 -16.30 8.92
CA ASN A 14 -30.38 -15.10 8.17
C ASN A 14 -29.33 -14.25 8.92
N ILE A 15 -29.38 -14.22 10.26
CA ILE A 15 -28.36 -13.55 11.08
C ILE A 15 -27.05 -14.35 11.08
N PHE A 16 -27.13 -15.68 11.02
CA PHE A 16 -25.94 -16.52 10.96
C PHE A 16 -25.24 -16.44 9.59
N LEU A 17 -25.99 -16.42 8.48
CA LEU A 17 -25.43 -16.19 7.13
C LEU A 17 -24.80 -14.80 6.99
N LEU A 18 -25.45 -13.74 7.50
CA LEU A 18 -24.85 -12.40 7.55
C LEU A 18 -23.58 -12.37 8.40
N SER A 19 -23.47 -13.18 9.45
CA SER A 19 -22.25 -13.26 10.28
C SER A 19 -21.11 -14.07 9.66
N VAL A 20 -21.42 -14.97 8.73
CA VAL A 20 -20.44 -15.76 7.95
C VAL A 20 -19.97 -14.97 6.73
N GLU A 21 -20.86 -14.21 6.07
CA GLU A 21 -20.49 -13.26 5.00
C GLU A 21 -19.74 -12.04 5.55
N ALA A 22 -20.11 -11.51 6.73
CA ALA A 22 -19.39 -10.43 7.42
C ALA A 22 -18.02 -10.86 8.02
N LYS A 23 -17.64 -12.13 7.85
CA LYS A 23 -16.33 -12.69 8.22
C LYS A 23 -15.54 -13.19 7.01
N MET A 24 -15.84 -12.71 5.81
CA MET A 24 -14.86 -12.64 4.72
C MET A 24 -13.80 -11.61 5.12
N ILE A 25 -12.83 -12.05 5.92
CA ILE A 25 -11.62 -11.30 6.27
C ILE A 25 -11.06 -10.70 4.98
N ASN A 26 -10.80 -9.38 4.98
CA ASN A 26 -10.19 -8.59 3.90
C ASN A 26 -8.79 -9.12 3.50
N ARG A 27 -8.72 -10.36 3.01
CA ARG A 27 -7.48 -10.97 2.54
C ARG A 27 -7.25 -10.48 1.12
N LEU A 28 -6.11 -9.84 0.92
CA LEU A 28 -5.65 -9.52 -0.42
C LEU A 28 -5.45 -10.83 -1.19
N GLU A 29 -6.05 -10.90 -2.37
CA GLU A 29 -5.82 -12.00 -3.31
C GLU A 29 -4.60 -11.69 -4.17
N LYS A 30 -4.51 -10.43 -4.63
CA LYS A 30 -3.49 -10.02 -5.58
C LYS A 30 -3.08 -8.56 -5.41
N ILE A 31 -1.78 -8.31 -5.50
CA ILE A 31 -1.20 -6.96 -5.55
C ILE A 31 -0.49 -6.80 -6.88
N TYR A 32 -0.81 -5.72 -7.58
CA TYR A 32 -0.13 -5.31 -8.79
C TYR A 32 0.93 -4.26 -8.46
N LEU A 33 2.10 -4.39 -9.08
CA LEU A 33 3.17 -3.41 -9.03
C LEU A 33 3.31 -2.77 -10.42
N THR A 34 3.51 -1.46 -10.45
CA THR A 34 3.79 -0.75 -11.70
C THR A 34 4.80 0.37 -11.51
N ALA A 35 5.58 0.65 -12.54
CA ALA A 35 6.47 1.80 -12.58
C ALA A 35 5.70 3.02 -13.10
N VAL A 36 5.92 4.17 -12.49
CA VAL A 36 5.38 5.45 -12.93
C VAL A 36 6.56 6.32 -13.34
N GLY A 37 6.69 6.60 -14.63
CA GLY A 37 7.90 7.17 -15.20
C GLY A 37 9.04 6.14 -15.31
N ASP A 38 10.24 6.64 -15.56
CA ASP A 38 11.44 5.83 -15.56
C ASP A 38 11.97 5.71 -14.12
N ILE A 39 12.16 4.47 -13.65
CA ILE A 39 12.73 4.17 -12.33
C ILE A 39 13.93 3.24 -12.49
N ALA A 40 14.99 3.47 -11.70
CA ALA A 40 16.16 2.59 -11.69
C ALA A 40 15.92 1.30 -10.87
N LEU A 41 14.99 1.32 -9.92
CA LEU A 41 14.70 0.21 -9.03
C LEU A 41 14.03 -0.96 -9.79
N ASP A 42 14.60 -2.16 -9.68
CA ASP A 42 13.96 -3.38 -10.14
C ASP A 42 12.80 -3.78 -9.21
N LEU A 43 11.56 -3.60 -9.68
CA LEU A 43 10.34 -3.92 -8.93
C LEU A 43 10.27 -5.38 -8.45
N ARG A 44 10.97 -6.31 -9.13
CA ARG A 44 11.02 -7.72 -8.72
C ARG A 44 11.62 -7.90 -7.32
N LYS A 45 12.49 -6.98 -6.90
CA LYS A 45 13.10 -6.98 -5.55
C LYS A 45 12.10 -6.71 -4.43
N LEU A 46 10.96 -6.08 -4.72
CA LEU A 46 9.90 -5.79 -3.74
C LEU A 46 9.02 -7.02 -3.44
N ILE A 47 8.86 -7.90 -4.43
CA ILE A 47 7.91 -9.02 -4.42
C ILE A 47 8.04 -9.91 -3.17
N PRO A 48 9.23 -10.40 -2.76
CA PRO A 48 9.33 -11.33 -1.64
C PRO A 48 8.82 -10.74 -0.31
N SER A 49 9.13 -9.46 -0.06
CA SER A 49 8.71 -8.80 1.19
C SER A 49 7.22 -8.50 1.20
N ILE A 50 6.64 -8.10 0.07
CA ILE A 50 5.20 -7.86 -0.06
C ILE A 50 4.43 -9.18 0.10
N LYS A 51 4.86 -10.26 -0.58
CA LYS A 51 4.27 -11.60 -0.43
C LYS A 51 4.30 -12.08 1.02
N ASN A 52 5.43 -11.90 1.70
CA ASN A 52 5.56 -12.28 3.11
C ASN A 52 4.68 -11.45 4.06
N ALA A 53 4.48 -10.16 3.77
CA ALA A 53 3.65 -9.29 4.59
C ALA A 53 2.16 -9.60 4.47
N TYR A 54 1.69 -9.85 3.23
CA TYR A 54 0.26 -9.94 2.90
C TYR A 54 -0.25 -11.32 2.53
N HIS A 55 0.64 -12.30 2.30
CA HIS A 55 0.29 -13.69 1.92
C HIS A 55 -0.58 -13.79 0.66
N CYS A 56 -0.28 -12.96 -0.34
CA CYS A 56 -1.04 -12.86 -1.59
C CYS A 56 -0.15 -12.98 -2.83
N GLU A 57 -0.75 -13.10 -4.01
CA GLU A 57 -0.01 -13.01 -5.26
C GLU A 57 0.48 -11.58 -5.51
N VAL A 58 1.63 -11.46 -6.19
CA VAL A 58 2.17 -10.17 -6.61
C VAL A 58 2.59 -10.28 -8.07
N GLU A 59 2.07 -9.39 -8.91
CA GLU A 59 2.33 -9.33 -10.35
C GLU A 59 2.80 -7.94 -10.74
N ILE A 60 3.74 -7.85 -11.68
CA ILE A 60 4.15 -6.56 -12.26
C ILE A 60 3.36 -6.36 -13.55
N ILE A 61 2.69 -5.23 -13.68
CA ILE A 61 1.94 -4.83 -14.88
C ILE A 61 2.63 -3.65 -15.58
N PRO A 62 2.34 -3.41 -16.87
CA PRO A 62 2.83 -2.21 -17.54
C PRO A 62 2.44 -0.93 -16.81
N GLY A 63 3.35 0.04 -16.84
CA GLY A 63 3.14 1.37 -16.28
C GLY A 63 2.91 2.44 -17.33
N PHE A 64 3.02 3.69 -16.90
CA PHE A 64 2.92 4.85 -17.77
C PHE A 64 4.03 5.84 -17.44
N ARG A 65 4.39 6.68 -18.41
CA ARG A 65 5.48 7.65 -18.27
C ARG A 65 5.03 9.08 -17.98
N GLU A 66 3.81 9.42 -18.37
CA GLU A 66 3.32 10.79 -18.37
C GLU A 66 2.88 11.22 -16.96
N VAL A 67 3.81 11.83 -16.21
CA VAL A 67 3.53 12.45 -14.89
C VAL A 67 3.54 13.97 -14.91
N GLU A 68 3.93 14.60 -16.02
CA GLU A 68 4.10 16.05 -16.15
C GLU A 68 2.83 16.84 -15.80
N ILE A 69 1.66 16.24 -16.02
CA ILE A 69 0.37 16.83 -15.67
C ILE A 69 0.26 17.16 -14.17
N ALA A 70 0.96 16.41 -13.31
CA ALA A 70 0.96 16.57 -11.86
C ALA A 70 2.08 17.50 -11.35
N TYR A 71 2.94 18.02 -12.24
CA TYR A 71 4.09 18.82 -11.83
C TYR A 71 3.71 20.23 -11.38
N ASN A 72 4.14 20.60 -10.17
CA ASN A 72 3.99 21.95 -9.64
C ASN A 72 5.32 22.72 -9.74
N LYS A 73 5.38 23.69 -10.66
CA LYS A 73 6.59 24.51 -10.91
C LYS A 73 7.10 25.28 -9.69
N LYS A 74 6.21 25.75 -8.80
CA LYS A 74 6.62 26.52 -7.61
C LYS A 74 7.29 25.63 -6.57
N ARG A 75 6.75 24.43 -6.39
CA ARG A 75 7.29 23.44 -5.44
C ARG A 75 8.47 22.65 -6.01
N LYS A 76 8.54 22.50 -7.34
CA LYS A 76 9.39 21.52 -8.03
C LYS A 76 9.10 20.09 -7.57
N GLN A 77 7.82 19.80 -7.34
CA GLN A 77 7.30 18.53 -6.83
C GLN A 77 6.06 18.14 -7.63
N TYR A 78 5.68 16.87 -7.56
CA TYR A 78 4.51 16.31 -8.23
C TYR A 78 3.38 16.07 -7.23
N TYR A 79 2.17 16.46 -7.63
CA TYR A 79 0.97 16.32 -6.81
C TYR A 79 0.47 14.87 -6.84
N ALA A 80 0.64 14.16 -5.73
CA ALA A 80 0.37 12.72 -5.66
C ALA A 80 -1.09 12.32 -5.96
N PRO A 81 -2.12 13.07 -5.52
CA PRO A 81 -3.52 12.73 -5.82
C PRO A 81 -3.84 12.67 -7.32
N GLN A 82 -3.15 13.49 -8.14
CA GLN A 82 -3.34 13.46 -9.59
C GLN A 82 -2.69 12.22 -10.24
N ILE A 83 -1.54 11.78 -9.75
CA ILE A 83 -0.90 10.53 -10.21
C ILE A 83 -1.73 9.32 -9.77
N LEU A 84 -2.25 9.33 -8.54
CA LEU A 84 -3.15 8.28 -8.03
C LEU A 84 -4.40 8.13 -8.90
N GLN A 85 -4.98 9.24 -9.38
CA GLN A 85 -6.13 9.20 -10.29
C GLN A 85 -5.83 8.49 -11.61
N GLU A 86 -4.62 8.62 -12.15
CA GLU A 86 -4.19 7.89 -13.34
C GLU A 86 -3.96 6.41 -13.04
N LEU A 87 -3.34 6.10 -11.90
CA LEU A 87 -3.15 4.71 -11.45
C LEU A 87 -4.47 3.98 -11.23
N GLU A 88 -5.50 4.63 -10.66
CA GLU A 88 -6.83 4.04 -10.46
C GLU A 88 -7.46 3.53 -11.77
N LYS A 89 -7.10 4.11 -12.92
CA LYS A 89 -7.56 3.67 -14.25
C LYS A 89 -6.88 2.37 -14.73
N LEU A 90 -5.72 2.03 -14.15
CA LEU A 90 -4.91 0.86 -14.51
C LEU A 90 -5.19 -0.36 -13.63
N VAL A 91 -6.00 -0.23 -12.59
CA VAL A 91 -6.34 -1.32 -11.67
C VAL A 91 -6.99 -2.46 -12.47
N PRO A 92 -6.31 -3.63 -12.64
CA PRO A 92 -6.75 -4.65 -13.59
C PRO A 92 -8.09 -5.32 -13.22
N SER A 93 -8.40 -5.36 -11.93
CA SER A 93 -9.66 -5.87 -11.39
C SER A 93 -10.25 -4.86 -10.43
N LYS A 94 -11.55 -4.57 -10.57
CA LYS A 94 -12.27 -3.74 -9.58
C LYS A 94 -12.71 -4.53 -8.34
N GLU A 95 -12.26 -5.78 -8.21
CA GLU A 95 -12.53 -6.59 -7.03
C GLU A 95 -11.92 -5.95 -5.79
N GLN A 96 -12.67 -6.03 -4.68
CA GLN A 96 -12.30 -5.44 -3.41
C GLN A 96 -10.99 -5.99 -2.84
N ASN A 97 -10.53 -7.15 -3.31
CA ASN A 97 -9.36 -7.88 -2.79
C ASN A 97 -8.08 -7.66 -3.60
N THR A 98 -8.08 -6.72 -4.56
CA THR A 98 -6.89 -6.38 -5.35
C THR A 98 -6.37 -4.99 -5.04
N ARG A 99 -5.05 -4.81 -5.12
CA ARG A 99 -4.40 -3.49 -4.94
C ARG A 99 -3.42 -3.20 -6.06
N LEU A 100 -3.22 -1.92 -6.35
CA LEU A 100 -2.18 -1.44 -7.26
C LEU A 100 -1.21 -0.54 -6.51
N VAL A 101 0.09 -0.80 -6.67
CA VAL A 101 1.17 0.03 -6.14
C VAL A 101 1.94 0.62 -7.32
N GLY A 102 1.90 1.94 -7.46
CA GLY A 102 2.80 2.69 -8.32
C GLY A 102 4.09 3.04 -7.60
N ILE A 103 5.23 2.87 -8.27
CA ILE A 103 6.54 3.34 -7.81
C ILE A 103 7.02 4.44 -8.74
N VAL A 104 7.36 5.61 -8.20
CA VAL A 104 7.78 6.79 -8.97
C VAL A 104 9.12 7.32 -8.46
N ASP A 105 9.97 7.80 -9.35
CA ASP A 105 11.23 8.48 -9.00
C ASP A 105 11.10 10.01 -9.13
N GLN A 106 10.08 10.57 -8.50
CA GLN A 106 9.80 12.00 -8.48
C GLN A 106 9.38 12.44 -7.09
N ASP A 107 9.75 13.67 -6.70
CA ASP A 107 9.40 14.19 -5.38
C ASP A 107 7.89 14.44 -5.28
N LEU A 108 7.23 13.83 -4.30
CA LEU A 108 5.78 13.89 -4.15
C LEU A 108 5.36 14.85 -3.03
N TYR A 109 4.19 15.46 -3.20
CA TYR A 109 3.50 16.19 -2.15
C TYR A 109 1.98 15.98 -2.23
N ASP A 110 1.32 16.24 -1.11
CA ASP A 110 -0.14 16.42 -1.00
C ASP A 110 -0.42 17.77 -0.30
N GLU A 111 -1.68 18.22 -0.32
CA GLU A 111 -2.12 19.47 0.29
C GLU A 111 -1.78 19.52 1.78
N GLY A 112 -1.26 20.65 2.24
CA GLY A 112 -0.87 20.85 3.64
C GLY A 112 0.46 20.19 4.04
N LEU A 113 1.11 19.42 3.16
CA LEU A 113 2.38 18.77 3.44
C LEU A 113 3.55 19.35 2.61
N ASN A 114 4.76 19.27 3.19
CA ASN A 114 5.98 19.67 2.49
C ASN A 114 6.39 18.64 1.45
N PHE A 115 6.23 17.35 1.78
CA PHE A 115 6.45 16.22 0.92
C PHE A 115 5.77 14.99 1.54
N ILE A 116 5.67 13.93 0.76
CA ILE A 116 5.25 12.61 1.21
C ILE A 116 6.20 11.53 0.68
N PHE A 117 6.34 10.43 1.42
CA PHE A 117 7.04 9.24 0.92
C PHE A 117 6.13 8.36 0.08
N GLY A 118 4.83 8.38 0.37
CA GLY A 118 3.80 7.70 -0.38
C GLY A 118 2.42 8.17 0.06
N GLU A 119 1.42 7.71 -0.67
CA GLU A 119 0.01 7.95 -0.37
C GLU A 119 -0.82 6.77 -0.85
N ALA A 120 -1.91 6.50 -0.13
CA ALA A 120 -2.90 5.49 -0.45
C ALA A 120 -4.27 6.12 -0.66
N ARG A 121 -4.95 5.73 -1.75
CA ARG A 121 -6.33 6.11 -2.05
C ARG A 121 -7.10 4.93 -2.61
N GLY A 122 -8.19 4.56 -1.92
CA GLY A 122 -8.98 3.39 -2.28
C GLY A 122 -8.11 2.12 -2.32
N ASN A 123 -8.04 1.50 -3.51
CA ASN A 123 -7.24 0.30 -3.75
C ASN A 123 -5.86 0.57 -4.37
N THR A 124 -5.47 1.84 -4.45
CA THR A 124 -4.27 2.28 -5.16
C THR A 124 -3.31 2.98 -4.20
N THR A 125 -2.01 2.76 -4.39
CA THR A 125 -0.96 3.47 -3.68
C THR A 125 0.09 4.01 -4.64
N ILE A 126 0.78 5.06 -4.22
CA ILE A 126 1.96 5.60 -4.89
C ILE A 126 3.08 5.74 -3.87
N VAL A 127 4.29 5.33 -4.21
CA VAL A 127 5.49 5.49 -3.37
C VAL A 127 6.60 6.16 -4.16
N SER A 128 7.18 7.20 -3.57
CA SER A 128 8.29 7.97 -4.14
C SER A 128 9.64 7.42 -3.71
N LEU A 129 10.52 7.17 -4.68
CA LEU A 129 11.93 6.85 -4.44
C LEU A 129 12.77 8.10 -4.16
N TRP A 130 12.28 9.28 -4.52
CA TRP A 130 13.07 10.50 -4.65
C TRP A 130 13.86 10.84 -3.38
N ARG A 131 13.20 10.72 -2.23
CA ARG A 131 13.79 11.04 -0.93
C ARG A 131 14.48 9.85 -0.26
N PHE A 132 14.42 8.64 -0.82
CA PHE A 132 15.11 7.48 -0.26
C PHE A 132 16.56 7.38 -0.70
N LYS A 133 16.92 8.06 -1.79
CA LYS A 133 18.27 8.11 -2.34
C LYS A 133 19.25 8.60 -1.27
N PRO A 134 20.29 7.82 -0.95
CA PRO A 134 21.32 8.24 -0.01
C PRO A 134 22.08 9.47 -0.53
N CYS A 135 22.61 10.28 0.39
CA CYS A 135 23.42 11.47 0.07
C CYS A 135 24.93 11.17 0.06
N THR A 136 25.33 9.92 0.23
CA THR A 136 26.73 9.50 0.22
C THR A 136 27.10 9.01 -1.18
N GLU A 137 28.37 9.14 -1.58
CA GLU A 137 28.89 8.61 -2.85
C GLU A 137 29.87 7.44 -2.60
N ILE A 138 29.72 6.74 -1.47
CA ILE A 138 30.81 5.93 -0.89
C ILE A 138 30.59 4.42 -1.12
N ASP A 139 29.34 3.95 -1.23
CA ASP A 139 29.05 2.53 -1.49
C ASP A 139 27.69 2.32 -2.18
N THR A 140 27.74 2.17 -3.51
CA THR A 140 26.55 1.95 -4.34
C THR A 140 25.72 0.71 -3.95
N GLN A 141 26.33 -0.33 -3.37
CA GLN A 141 25.62 -1.55 -3.01
C GLN A 141 24.83 -1.36 -1.72
N GLU A 142 25.43 -0.73 -0.72
CA GLU A 142 24.73 -0.40 0.53
C GLU A 142 23.62 0.62 0.28
N GLU A 143 23.86 1.57 -0.61
CA GLU A 143 22.87 2.57 -1.01
C GLU A 143 21.65 1.94 -1.68
N GLU A 144 21.86 0.93 -2.53
CA GLU A 144 20.77 0.16 -3.13
C GLU A 144 19.97 -0.61 -2.06
N LYS A 145 20.63 -1.21 -1.07
CA LYS A 145 19.93 -1.91 0.03
C LYS A 145 19.08 -0.96 0.86
N ILE A 146 19.61 0.23 1.18
CA ILE A 146 18.90 1.25 1.95
C ILE A 146 17.68 1.74 1.17
N LEU A 147 17.84 2.06 -0.11
CA LEU A 147 16.74 2.46 -0.98
C LEU A 147 15.66 1.38 -1.07
N LEU A 148 16.07 0.11 -1.23
CA LEU A 148 15.16 -1.02 -1.29
C LEU A 148 14.39 -1.21 0.03
N ASP A 149 15.08 -1.17 1.18
CA ASP A 149 14.43 -1.33 2.49
C ASP A 149 13.40 -0.23 2.77
N ARG A 150 13.77 1.03 2.52
CA ARG A 150 12.88 2.19 2.65
C ARG A 150 11.66 2.07 1.74
N THR A 151 11.86 1.63 0.50
CA THR A 151 10.77 1.40 -0.45
C THR A 151 9.84 0.29 0.05
N ILE A 152 10.38 -0.85 0.48
CA ILE A 152 9.58 -1.98 1.01
C ILE A 152 8.74 -1.53 2.21
N LYS A 153 9.34 -0.85 3.17
CA LYS A 153 8.64 -0.38 4.37
C LYS A 153 7.50 0.58 4.03
N THR A 154 7.73 1.48 3.08
CA THR A 154 6.72 2.46 2.67
C THR A 154 5.62 1.80 1.85
N VAL A 155 5.94 0.90 0.92
CA VAL A 155 4.92 0.13 0.18
C VAL A 155 4.04 -0.68 1.12
N ILE A 156 4.61 -1.37 2.10
CA ILE A 156 3.84 -2.13 3.08
C ILE A 156 2.98 -1.18 3.94
N HIS A 157 3.49 -0.01 4.32
CA HIS A 157 2.72 1.00 5.05
C HIS A 157 1.50 1.49 4.27
N GLU A 158 1.70 1.93 3.02
CA GLU A 158 0.60 2.45 2.18
C GLU A 158 -0.43 1.36 1.85
N LEU A 159 0.00 0.13 1.57
CA LEU A 159 -0.92 -0.99 1.40
C LEU A 159 -1.74 -1.25 2.67
N GLY A 160 -1.17 -1.02 3.85
CA GLY A 160 -1.89 -1.12 5.11
C GLY A 160 -3.02 -0.09 5.20
N HIS A 161 -2.80 1.14 4.72
CA HIS A 161 -3.84 2.16 4.60
C HIS A 161 -4.98 1.73 3.67
N THR A 162 -4.68 1.08 2.54
CA THR A 162 -5.72 0.52 1.64
C THR A 162 -6.56 -0.60 2.25
N LEU A 163 -6.13 -1.15 3.39
CA LEU A 163 -6.86 -2.15 4.18
C LEU A 163 -7.56 -1.54 5.40
N GLY A 164 -7.61 -0.21 5.49
CA GLY A 164 -8.26 0.51 6.58
C GLY A 164 -7.41 0.63 7.85
N LEU A 165 -6.11 0.31 7.81
CA LEU A 165 -5.24 0.57 8.95
C LEU A 165 -4.90 2.05 9.02
N GLY A 166 -5.13 2.66 10.19
CA GLY A 166 -4.53 3.95 10.52
C GLY A 166 -3.08 3.81 11.00
N HIS A 167 -2.47 4.95 11.34
CA HIS A 167 -1.15 4.96 11.98
C HIS A 167 -1.12 4.21 13.32
N CYS A 168 0.03 3.64 13.64
CA CYS A 168 0.27 2.88 14.86
C CYS A 168 1.24 3.62 15.77
N ASN A 169 0.96 3.66 17.08
CA ASN A 169 1.85 4.29 18.07
C ASN A 169 3.11 3.47 18.39
N ASN A 170 3.17 2.20 17.94
CA ASN A 170 4.38 1.39 18.09
C ASN A 170 5.40 1.80 17.02
N ARG A 171 6.49 2.45 17.45
CA ARG A 171 7.60 2.93 16.59
C ARG A 171 8.28 1.83 15.78
N LYS A 172 8.17 0.57 16.18
CA LYS A 172 8.70 -0.59 15.45
C LYS A 172 7.72 -1.19 14.44
N CYS A 173 6.45 -0.80 14.48
CA CYS A 173 5.46 -1.28 13.51
C CYS A 173 5.65 -0.59 12.16
N VAL A 174 5.48 -1.32 11.06
CA VAL A 174 5.48 -0.74 9.70
C VAL A 174 4.43 0.37 9.53
N MET A 175 3.29 0.29 10.24
CA MET A 175 2.25 1.33 10.29
C MET A 175 2.60 2.55 11.16
N PHE A 176 3.82 2.65 11.72
CA PHE A 176 4.28 3.90 12.33
C PHE A 176 4.42 4.98 11.26
N PHE A 177 3.91 6.17 11.55
CA PHE A 177 3.99 7.34 10.68
C PHE A 177 5.43 7.85 10.61
N SER A 178 5.95 8.01 9.39
CA SER A 178 7.32 8.49 9.16
C SER A 178 7.32 9.96 8.74
N ASN A 179 7.80 10.86 9.61
CA ASN A 179 7.96 12.28 9.28
C ASN A 179 9.25 12.57 8.51
N TRP A 180 10.28 11.74 8.70
CA TRP A 180 11.59 11.87 8.10
C TRP A 180 12.22 10.48 7.93
N LEU A 181 13.34 10.39 7.21
CA LEU A 181 13.96 9.10 6.87
C LEU A 181 14.33 8.27 8.11
N GLY A 182 14.78 8.89 9.19
CA GLY A 182 15.14 8.17 10.41
C GLY A 182 13.97 7.43 11.05
N ASP A 183 12.72 7.89 10.86
CA ASP A 183 11.54 7.15 11.31
C ASP A 183 11.34 5.87 10.47
N THR A 184 11.51 5.98 9.15
CA THR A 184 11.45 4.83 8.22
C THR A 184 12.58 3.85 8.47
N ASP A 185 13.78 4.34 8.75
CA ASP A 185 14.93 3.49 9.05
C ASP A 185 14.75 2.78 10.41
N TYR A 186 14.14 3.44 11.38
CA TYR A 186 13.92 2.88 12.73
C TYR A 186 12.83 1.80 12.79
N LYS A 187 11.72 1.96 12.04
CA LYS A 187 10.61 1.00 12.05
C LYS A 187 10.97 -0.29 11.34
N GLU A 188 10.34 -1.40 11.73
CA GLU A 188 10.51 -2.68 11.03
C GLU A 188 9.60 -2.73 9.79
N LYS A 189 9.91 -3.62 8.85
CA LYS A 189 9.04 -3.94 7.70
C LYS A 189 7.84 -4.83 8.05
N THR A 190 7.61 -5.09 9.35
CA THR A 190 6.58 -6.00 9.84
C THR A 190 5.50 -5.26 10.63
N PHE A 191 4.29 -5.78 10.58
CA PHE A 191 3.19 -5.33 11.42
C PHE A 191 3.37 -5.83 12.85
N CYS A 192 3.06 -4.98 13.83
CA CYS A 192 2.90 -5.44 15.21
C CYS A 192 1.64 -6.31 15.34
N GLU A 193 1.55 -7.11 16.41
CA GLU A 193 0.41 -8.02 16.65
C GLU A 193 -0.94 -7.32 16.56
N LYS A 194 -1.05 -6.09 17.09
CA LYS A 194 -2.29 -5.30 17.05
C LYS A 194 -2.71 -4.94 15.64
N CYS A 195 -1.77 -4.62 14.75
CA CYS A 195 -2.08 -4.31 13.36
C CYS A 195 -2.37 -5.60 12.59
N GLN A 196 -1.61 -6.67 12.79
CA GLN A 196 -1.84 -7.97 12.14
C GLN A 196 -3.27 -8.47 12.38
N LYS A 197 -3.80 -8.37 13.60
CA LYS A 197 -5.16 -8.82 13.95
C LYS A 197 -6.29 -8.04 13.28
N LYS A 198 -6.01 -6.88 12.65
CA LYS A 198 -7.05 -6.03 12.04
C LYS A 198 -7.38 -6.39 10.59
N PHE A 199 -6.49 -7.09 9.90
CA PHE A 199 -6.64 -7.43 8.47
C PHE A 199 -6.30 -8.89 8.15
N ARG A 200 -6.08 -9.73 9.18
CA ARG A 200 -5.87 -11.17 9.06
C ARG A 200 -7.07 -11.97 9.58
#